data_AF-A0A965P6B5-F1
#
_entry.id   AF-A0A965P6B5-F1
#
_cell.length_a   1.000
_cell.length_b   1.000
_cell.length_c   1.000
_cell.angle_alpha   90.00
_cell.angle_beta   90.00
_cell.angle_gamma   90.00
#
_symmetry.space_group_name_H-M   'P 1'
#
loop_
_entity.id
_entity.type
_entity.pdbx_description
1 polymer ?
#
loop_
_entity_poly.entity_id
_entity_poly.type
_entity_poly.pdbx_seq_one_letter_code
_entity_poly.pdbx_strand_id
1 'polypeptide(L)'
;MGACDVYFTIGKQVTNRAELEGYLKKKQEQDREYNGHQEGYSGDFQTVDGVKTDFSKLFTSFNEALQYCLDNTEKWGNALAVHYHEVSVPTSKQELKVQECIKKVRVELEQMRLVKKTSGFSKCSGCGSRLANTKLKRKFCPLCDSSLLTEREEKAFAKKTIRVQELEKKLVEIRKLNREKAIAKLGVKNVKTLIAGWAAC
;
A
#
# COMPACT_ATOMS: atom_id res chain seq x y z
N MET A 1 -11.22 25.13 14.10
CA MET A 1 -10.56 25.14 12.78
C MET A 1 -9.63 23.95 12.74
N GLY A 2 -9.84 23.02 11.83
CA GLY A 2 -8.98 21.86 11.64
C GLY A 2 -7.82 22.17 10.70
N ALA A 3 -7.02 21.17 10.36
CA ALA A 3 -6.01 21.26 9.31
C ALA A 3 -6.37 20.29 8.18
N CYS A 4 -6.34 20.75 6.94
CA CYS A 4 -6.48 19.94 5.74
C CYS A 4 -5.14 19.88 5.00
N ASP A 5 -4.86 18.74 4.37
CA ASP A 5 -3.77 18.59 3.42
C ASP A 5 -4.13 19.26 2.09
N VAL A 6 -3.23 20.08 1.59
CA VAL A 6 -3.37 20.74 0.28
C VAL A 6 -2.15 20.41 -0.58
N TYR A 7 -2.40 20.04 -1.82
CA TYR A 7 -1.33 19.69 -2.77
C TYR A 7 -1.71 19.99 -4.21
N PHE A 8 -0.70 20.21 -5.05
CA PHE A 8 -0.84 20.15 -6.50
C PHE A 8 0.47 19.71 -7.16
N THR A 9 0.34 19.14 -8.35
CA THR A 9 1.47 18.62 -9.12
C THR A 9 1.74 19.48 -10.34
N ILE A 10 3.02 19.81 -10.55
CA ILE A 10 3.54 20.39 -11.79
C ILE A 10 4.09 19.24 -12.64
N GLY A 11 3.59 19.11 -13.87
CA GLY A 11 3.93 18.01 -14.79
C GLY A 11 5.38 18.01 -15.33
N LYS A 12 6.26 18.86 -14.79
CA LYS A 12 7.68 18.96 -15.13
C LYS A 12 8.53 19.19 -13.88
N GLN A 13 9.82 18.96 -14.01
CA GLN A 13 10.80 19.27 -12.98
C GLN A 13 11.02 20.78 -12.95
N VAL A 14 10.75 21.40 -11.81
CA VAL A 14 10.98 22.83 -11.58
C VAL A 14 12.00 22.95 -10.46
N THR A 15 13.12 23.58 -10.77
CA THR A 15 14.21 23.86 -9.81
C THR A 15 14.24 25.32 -9.38
N ASN A 16 13.63 26.22 -10.16
CA ASN A 16 13.62 27.64 -9.90
C ASN A 16 12.51 28.00 -8.90
N ARG A 17 12.89 28.58 -7.75
CA ARG A 17 11.96 29.03 -6.72
C ARG A 17 10.95 30.06 -7.23
N ALA A 18 11.36 31.03 -8.03
CA ALA A 18 10.47 32.06 -8.56
C ALA A 18 9.38 31.45 -9.47
N GLU A 19 9.73 30.39 -10.20
CA GLU A 19 8.76 29.67 -11.02
C GLU A 19 7.75 28.91 -10.15
N LEU A 20 8.18 28.28 -9.06
CA LEU A 20 7.29 27.61 -8.09
C LEU A 20 6.33 28.58 -7.42
N GLU A 21 6.82 29.75 -7.01
CA GLU A 21 6.00 30.81 -6.44
C GLU A 21 4.98 31.33 -7.46
N GLY A 22 5.35 31.40 -8.74
CA GLY A 22 4.42 31.70 -9.83
C GLY A 22 3.31 30.65 -9.96
N TYR A 23 3.65 29.36 -9.89
CA TYR A 23 2.67 28.27 -9.89
C TYR A 23 1.75 28.31 -8.66
N LEU A 24 2.31 28.57 -7.48
CA LEU A 24 1.52 28.72 -6.24
C LEU A 24 0.54 29.88 -6.34
N LYS A 25 1.01 31.06 -6.78
CA LYS A 25 0.14 32.25 -6.96
C LYS A 25 -0.99 31.98 -7.94
N LYS A 26 -0.69 31.32 -9.06
CA LYS A 26 -1.70 30.90 -10.03
C LYS A 26 -2.73 29.96 -9.40
N LYS A 27 -2.27 29.02 -8.56
CA LYS A 27 -3.18 28.10 -7.86
C LYS A 27 -4.05 28.83 -6.84
N GLN A 28 -3.49 29.76 -6.07
CA GLN A 28 -4.21 30.63 -5.14
C GLN A 28 -5.25 31.53 -5.83
N GLU A 29 -4.95 32.00 -7.04
CA GLU A 29 -5.91 32.78 -7.85
C GLU A 29 -7.06 31.92 -8.37
N GLN A 30 -6.77 30.71 -8.84
CA GLN A 30 -7.80 29.73 -9.24
C GLN A 30 -8.71 29.35 -8.07
N ASP A 31 -8.14 29.12 -6.89
CA ASP A 31 -8.91 28.78 -5.69
C ASP A 31 -9.78 29.99 -5.26
N ARG A 32 -9.29 31.23 -5.39
CA ARG A 32 -10.07 32.47 -5.14
C ARG A 32 -11.25 32.62 -6.09
N GLU A 33 -11.02 32.39 -7.38
CA GLU A 33 -12.06 32.44 -8.40
C GLU A 33 -13.13 31.37 -8.16
N TYR A 34 -12.71 30.15 -7.85
CA TYR A 34 -13.61 29.02 -7.59
C TYR A 34 -14.46 29.23 -6.32
N ASN A 35 -13.87 29.76 -5.25
CA ASN A 35 -14.53 29.95 -3.96
C ASN A 35 -15.32 31.26 -3.84
N GLY A 36 -15.21 32.18 -4.80
CA GLY A 36 -16.02 33.41 -4.85
C GLY A 36 -15.74 34.44 -3.74
N HIS A 37 -14.65 34.28 -2.99
CA HIS A 37 -14.27 35.16 -1.87
C HIS A 37 -12.81 35.61 -2.00
N GLN A 38 -12.52 36.87 -1.64
CA GLN A 38 -11.16 37.43 -1.67
C GLN A 38 -10.35 37.10 -0.40
N GLU A 39 -11.03 36.79 0.69
CA GLU A 39 -10.44 36.40 1.98
C GLU A 39 -10.39 34.86 2.02
N GLY A 40 -9.18 34.30 2.17
CA GLY A 40 -8.90 32.86 2.10
C GLY A 40 -9.92 31.98 2.81
N TYR A 41 -10.51 31.02 2.10
CA TYR A 41 -11.40 30.04 2.72
C TYR A 41 -10.60 28.93 3.40
N SER A 42 -11.19 28.36 4.44
CA SER A 42 -10.58 27.26 5.18
C SER A 42 -10.60 25.97 4.33
N GLY A 43 -9.49 25.68 3.66
CA GLY A 43 -9.16 24.35 3.13
C GLY A 43 -8.32 24.37 1.86
N ASP A 44 -7.77 25.53 1.50
CA ASP A 44 -7.12 25.74 0.21
C ASP A 44 -5.74 26.42 0.33
N PHE A 45 -5.07 26.59 -0.81
CA PHE A 45 -3.75 27.22 -0.85
C PHE A 45 -3.76 28.72 -0.57
N GLN A 46 -4.92 29.37 -0.46
CA GLN A 46 -5.00 30.83 -0.26
C GLN A 46 -4.41 31.25 1.10
N THR A 47 -4.39 30.33 2.06
CA THR A 47 -3.84 30.54 3.41
C THR A 47 -2.36 30.16 3.55
N VAL A 48 -1.71 29.71 2.48
CA VAL A 48 -0.30 29.29 2.49
C VAL A 48 0.62 30.47 2.18
N ASP A 49 1.58 30.74 3.07
CA ASP A 49 2.49 31.89 3.00
C ASP A 49 3.43 31.88 1.79
N GLY A 50 3.79 30.70 1.31
CA GLY A 50 4.79 30.55 0.26
C GLY A 50 5.23 29.10 0.04
N VAL A 51 6.33 28.93 -0.69
CA VAL A 51 6.91 27.62 -1.01
C VAL A 51 8.38 27.58 -0.59
N LYS A 52 8.70 26.58 0.23
CA LYS A 52 10.07 26.09 0.49
C LYS A 52 10.40 24.96 -0.48
N THR A 53 11.67 24.75 -0.74
CA THR A 53 12.13 23.69 -1.64
C THR A 53 13.00 22.71 -0.89
N ASP A 54 12.76 21.42 -1.10
CA ASP A 54 13.71 20.37 -0.77
C ASP A 54 13.87 19.42 -1.95
N PHE A 55 14.95 19.62 -2.69
CA PHE A 55 15.32 18.81 -3.86
C PHE A 55 16.49 17.89 -3.57
N SER A 56 16.84 17.71 -2.30
CA SER A 56 17.92 16.79 -1.89
C SER A 56 17.57 15.33 -2.19
N LYS A 57 16.27 15.01 -2.24
CA LYS A 57 15.74 13.66 -2.45
C LYS A 57 14.77 13.63 -3.62
N LEU A 58 14.88 12.58 -4.45
CA LEU A 58 13.91 12.25 -5.49
C LEU A 58 13.01 11.12 -4.99
N PHE A 59 11.71 11.37 -4.94
CA PHE A 59 10.71 10.41 -4.50
C PHE A 59 10.22 9.52 -5.64
N THR A 60 9.80 8.29 -5.32
CA THR A 60 9.48 7.26 -6.34
C THR A 60 7.98 6.97 -6.45
N SER A 61 7.16 7.69 -5.69
CA SER A 61 5.72 7.73 -5.81
C SER A 61 5.17 9.07 -5.30
N PHE A 62 3.99 9.44 -5.79
CA PHE A 62 3.25 10.61 -5.33
C PHE A 62 2.99 10.56 -3.81
N ASN A 63 2.53 9.41 -3.30
CA ASN A 63 2.21 9.27 -1.86
C ASN A 63 3.45 9.43 -0.96
N GLU A 64 4.62 8.92 -1.38
CA GLU A 64 5.85 9.06 -0.60
C GLU A 64 6.29 10.54 -0.54
N ALA A 65 6.17 11.24 -1.67
CA ALA A 65 6.46 12.67 -1.75
C ALA A 65 5.47 13.51 -0.92
N LEU A 66 4.18 13.21 -1.01
CA LEU A 66 3.13 13.92 -0.27
C LEU A 66 3.32 13.77 1.23
N GLN A 67 3.49 12.54 1.71
CA GLN A 67 3.71 12.29 3.14
C GLN A 67 4.95 13.03 3.65
N TYR A 68 6.05 13.01 2.87
CA TYR A 68 7.25 13.75 3.22
C TYR A 68 6.99 15.26 3.33
N CYS A 69 6.28 15.87 2.38
CA CYS A 69 5.91 17.28 2.47
C CYS A 69 5.09 17.57 3.72
N LEU A 70 4.08 16.75 4.03
CA LEU A 70 3.21 16.95 5.19
C LEU A 70 3.96 16.80 6.53
N ASP A 71 4.89 15.85 6.60
CA ASP A 71 5.71 15.60 7.80
C ASP A 71 6.77 16.70 8.02
N ASN A 72 7.19 17.40 6.96
CA ASN A 72 8.25 18.41 6.99
C ASN A 72 7.72 19.85 6.80
N THR A 73 6.41 20.06 6.86
CA THR A 73 5.80 21.38 6.83
C THR A 73 5.09 21.67 8.14
N GLU A 74 5.26 22.89 8.62
CA GLU A 74 4.48 23.39 9.75
C GLU A 74 3.04 23.65 9.31
N LYS A 75 2.10 23.49 10.24
CA LYS A 75 0.70 23.84 9.97
C LYS A 75 0.59 25.33 9.64
N TRP A 76 -0.11 25.65 8.56
CA TRP A 76 -0.32 27.02 8.07
C TRP A 76 0.95 27.77 7.65
N GLY A 77 2.09 27.07 7.57
CA GLY A 77 3.34 27.66 7.13
C GLY A 77 3.52 27.59 5.61
N ASN A 78 4.77 27.67 5.18
CA ASN A 78 5.13 27.47 3.78
C ASN A 78 4.87 26.03 3.35
N ALA A 79 4.32 25.84 2.15
CA ALA A 79 4.29 24.54 1.49
C ALA A 79 5.70 24.08 1.12
N LEU A 80 5.90 22.78 0.97
CA LEU A 80 7.16 22.19 0.55
C LEU A 80 7.04 21.66 -0.89
N ALA A 81 7.99 22.07 -1.72
CA ALA A 81 8.19 21.57 -3.06
C ALA A 81 9.26 20.47 -3.08
N VAL A 82 8.91 19.30 -3.63
CA VAL A 82 9.82 18.16 -3.80
C VAL A 82 9.69 17.57 -5.20
N HIS A 83 10.72 16.87 -5.65
CA HIS A 83 10.69 16.14 -6.91
C HIS A 83 10.25 14.70 -6.72
N TYR A 84 9.37 14.23 -7.58
CA TYR A 84 8.98 12.83 -7.60
C TYR A 84 8.84 12.30 -9.02
N HIS A 85 8.95 10.99 -9.15
CA HIS A 85 8.71 10.28 -10.41
C HIS A 85 7.82 9.07 -10.15
N GLU A 86 6.80 8.87 -11.00
CA GLU A 86 5.92 7.71 -10.93
C GLU A 86 6.58 6.51 -11.60
N VAL A 87 7.16 5.64 -10.77
CA VAL A 87 7.74 4.39 -11.24
C VAL A 87 6.64 3.37 -11.44
N SER A 88 6.19 3.20 -12.68
CA SER A 88 5.35 2.06 -13.07
C SER A 88 6.23 0.82 -13.25
N VAL A 89 6.12 -0.13 -12.31
CA VAL A 89 6.83 -1.41 -12.38
C VAL A 89 5.90 -2.44 -13.00
N PRO A 90 6.13 -2.90 -14.24
CA PRO A 90 5.34 -3.98 -14.80
C PRO A 90 5.59 -5.27 -14.01
N THR A 91 4.53 -6.05 -13.81
CA THR A 91 4.60 -7.36 -13.17
C THR A 91 5.55 -8.28 -13.94
N SER A 92 6.58 -8.79 -13.28
CA SER A 92 7.56 -9.63 -13.95
C SER A 92 7.04 -11.06 -14.15
N LYS A 93 7.56 -11.77 -15.17
CA LYS A 93 7.24 -13.21 -15.36
C LYS A 93 7.57 -14.05 -14.12
N GLN A 94 8.62 -13.68 -13.38
CA GLN A 94 9.00 -14.34 -12.14
C GLN A 94 7.98 -14.07 -11.02
N GLU A 95 7.47 -12.85 -10.93
CA GLU A 95 6.42 -12.48 -9.97
C GLU A 95 5.14 -13.30 -10.20
N LEU A 96 4.68 -13.38 -11.45
CA LEU A 96 3.50 -14.17 -11.83
C LEU A 96 3.66 -15.65 -11.45
N LYS A 97 4.83 -16.25 -11.72
CA LYS A 97 5.14 -17.63 -11.34
C LYS A 97 5.04 -17.86 -9.83
N VAL A 98 5.54 -16.93 -9.02
CA VAL A 98 5.48 -17.03 -7.55
C VAL A 98 4.03 -16.87 -7.07
N GLN A 99 3.27 -15.93 -7.63
CA GLN A 99 1.84 -15.75 -7.31
C GLN A 99 1.01 -16.99 -7.64
N GLU A 100 1.22 -17.59 -8.81
CA GLU A 100 0.56 -18.84 -9.19
C GLU A 100 0.92 -19.98 -8.22
N CYS A 101 2.18 -20.07 -7.80
CA CYS A 101 2.61 -21.06 -6.82
C CYS A 101 1.92 -20.86 -5.47
N ILE A 102 1.85 -19.63 -4.97
CA ILE A 102 1.11 -19.29 -3.73
C ILE A 102 -0.35 -19.70 -3.87
N LYS A 103 -1.00 -19.34 -4.97
CA LYS A 103 -2.41 -19.68 -5.22
C LYS A 103 -2.63 -21.20 -5.19
N LYS A 104 -1.77 -21.97 -5.86
CA LYS A 104 -1.83 -23.44 -5.85
C LYS A 104 -1.70 -24.01 -4.44
N VAL A 105 -0.68 -23.59 -3.67
CA VAL A 105 -0.46 -24.09 -2.31
C VAL A 105 -1.61 -23.70 -1.36
N ARG A 106 -2.18 -22.50 -1.51
CA ARG A 106 -3.36 -22.07 -0.72
C ARG A 106 -4.60 -22.91 -1.02
N VAL A 107 -4.83 -23.28 -2.29
CA VAL A 107 -5.91 -24.21 -2.65
C VAL A 107 -5.69 -25.58 -2.01
N GLU A 108 -4.47 -26.10 -2.04
CA GLU A 108 -4.13 -27.37 -1.37
C GLU A 108 -4.35 -27.31 0.14
N LEU A 109 -3.98 -26.20 0.80
CA LEU A 109 -4.22 -25.97 2.23
C LEU A 109 -5.72 -25.99 2.55
N GLU A 110 -6.55 -25.34 1.72
CA GLU A 110 -8.00 -25.35 1.93
C GLU A 110 -8.59 -26.74 1.69
N GLN A 111 -8.12 -27.47 0.67
CA GLN A 111 -8.53 -28.86 0.45
C GLN A 111 -8.17 -29.78 1.62
N MET A 112 -7.01 -29.59 2.26
CA MET A 112 -6.62 -30.35 3.45
C MET A 112 -7.57 -30.15 4.63
N ARG A 113 -8.23 -28.99 4.71
CA ARG A 113 -9.22 -28.68 5.75
C ARG A 113 -10.58 -29.30 5.48
N LEU A 114 -10.86 -29.80 4.27
CA LEU A 114 -12.13 -30.42 3.95
C LEU A 114 -12.17 -31.88 4.42
N VAL A 115 -13.32 -32.30 4.93
CA VAL A 115 -13.56 -33.71 5.27
C VAL A 115 -14.04 -34.44 4.03
N LYS A 116 -13.40 -35.57 3.71
CA LYS A 116 -13.94 -36.51 2.73
C LYS A 116 -15.11 -37.24 3.37
N LYS A 117 -16.29 -37.15 2.77
CA LYS A 117 -17.50 -37.83 3.27
C LYS A 117 -17.30 -39.35 3.18
N THR A 118 -17.17 -39.98 4.33
CA THR A 118 -17.05 -41.44 4.47
C THR A 118 -17.95 -41.93 5.60
N SER A 119 -18.38 -43.18 5.54
CA SER A 119 -19.07 -43.86 6.64
C SER A 119 -18.06 -44.16 7.76
N GLY A 120 -17.87 -43.21 8.68
CA GLY A 120 -16.92 -43.33 9.78
C GLY A 120 -17.02 -42.18 10.77
N PHE A 121 -16.24 -42.27 11.85
CA PHE A 121 -16.20 -41.25 12.90
C PHE A 121 -14.79 -40.72 13.10
N SER A 122 -14.67 -39.42 13.34
CA SER A 122 -13.44 -38.78 13.82
C SER A 122 -13.57 -38.49 15.31
N LYS A 123 -12.56 -38.87 16.10
CA LYS A 123 -12.50 -38.52 17.53
C LYS A 123 -11.81 -37.17 17.68
N CYS A 124 -12.44 -36.23 18.35
CA CYS A 124 -11.83 -34.95 18.70
C CYS A 124 -10.83 -35.12 19.86
N SER A 125 -9.62 -34.59 19.70
CA SER A 125 -8.59 -34.59 20.76
C SER A 125 -8.89 -33.61 21.89
N GLY A 126 -9.57 -32.49 21.62
CA GLY A 126 -9.90 -31.47 22.62
C GLY A 126 -11.02 -31.89 23.57
N CYS A 127 -12.23 -32.14 23.04
CA CYS A 127 -13.40 -32.49 23.86
C CYS A 127 -13.71 -33.99 23.94
N GLY A 128 -12.93 -34.86 23.27
CA GLY A 128 -13.14 -36.31 23.26
C GLY A 128 -14.31 -36.81 22.43
N SER A 129 -15.14 -35.92 21.88
CA SER A 129 -16.36 -36.25 21.14
C SER A 129 -16.09 -37.09 19.88
N ARG A 130 -16.99 -38.04 19.58
CA ARG A 130 -17.01 -38.83 18.34
C ARG A 130 -17.94 -38.16 17.32
N LEU A 131 -17.38 -37.67 16.23
CA LEU A 131 -18.08 -36.90 15.21
C LEU A 131 -18.24 -37.73 13.93
N ALA A 132 -19.47 -37.84 13.41
CA ALA A 132 -19.71 -38.56 12.16
C ALA A 132 -19.14 -37.79 10.96
N ASN A 133 -18.27 -38.41 10.17
CA ASN A 133 -17.61 -37.79 9.02
C ASN A 133 -18.60 -37.33 7.94
N THR A 134 -19.77 -37.97 7.85
CA THR A 134 -20.83 -37.63 6.90
C THR A 134 -21.46 -36.26 7.16
N LYS A 135 -21.39 -35.76 8.41
CA LYS A 135 -21.97 -34.49 8.85
C LYS A 135 -20.95 -33.35 8.92
N LEU A 136 -19.65 -33.67 8.85
CA LEU A 136 -18.59 -32.66 8.87
C LEU A 136 -18.31 -32.14 7.46
N LYS A 137 -18.18 -30.81 7.33
CA LYS A 137 -17.69 -30.15 6.11
C LYS A 137 -16.19 -29.89 6.17
N ARG A 138 -15.70 -29.50 7.36
CA ARG A 138 -14.30 -29.17 7.62
C ARG A 138 -13.75 -30.02 8.76
N LYS A 139 -12.43 -30.19 8.79
CA LYS A 139 -11.69 -30.95 9.81
C LYS A 139 -11.49 -30.11 11.08
N PHE A 140 -12.59 -29.61 11.62
CA PHE A 140 -12.65 -28.92 12.89
C PHE A 140 -13.82 -29.48 13.69
N CYS A 141 -13.62 -29.58 15.00
CA CYS A 141 -14.67 -30.02 15.91
C CYS A 141 -15.72 -28.90 16.05
N PRO A 142 -17.01 -29.14 15.77
CA PRO A 142 -18.04 -28.12 15.88
C PRO A 142 -18.40 -27.76 17.34
N LEU A 143 -17.85 -28.49 18.33
CA LEU A 143 -18.14 -28.30 19.74
C LEU A 143 -17.06 -27.51 20.49
N CYS A 144 -15.81 -27.57 20.03
CA CYS A 144 -14.67 -26.95 20.72
C CYS A 144 -13.61 -26.39 19.77
N ASP A 145 -13.90 -26.33 18.47
CA ASP A 145 -13.05 -25.80 17.39
C ASP A 145 -11.65 -26.40 17.28
N SER A 146 -11.38 -27.50 17.99
CA SER A 146 -10.12 -28.22 17.88
C SER A 146 -9.96 -28.84 16.49
N SER A 147 -8.73 -28.84 15.98
CA SER A 147 -8.33 -29.51 14.74
C SER A 147 -8.69 -31.00 14.79
N LEU A 148 -9.27 -31.51 13.71
CA LEU A 148 -9.49 -32.95 13.48
C LEU A 148 -8.48 -33.53 12.48
N LEU A 149 -7.42 -32.77 12.16
CA LEU A 149 -6.33 -33.27 11.35
C LEU A 149 -5.56 -34.34 12.14
N THR A 150 -5.08 -35.36 11.42
CA THR A 150 -4.13 -36.31 12.03
C THR A 150 -2.77 -35.62 12.22
N GLU A 151 -1.93 -36.11 13.14
CA GLU A 151 -0.60 -35.52 13.39
C GLU A 151 0.24 -35.41 12.10
N ARG A 152 0.14 -36.39 11.20
CA ARG A 152 0.80 -36.37 9.88
C ARG A 152 0.25 -35.24 9.00
N GLU A 153 -1.06 -35.05 9.00
CA GLU A 153 -1.71 -33.98 8.25
C GLU A 153 -1.40 -32.61 8.83
N GLU A 154 -1.31 -32.47 10.16
CA GLU A 154 -0.90 -31.24 10.84
C GLU A 154 0.53 -30.85 10.47
N LYS A 155 1.47 -31.81 10.50
CA LYS A 155 2.86 -31.58 10.03
C LYS A 155 2.89 -31.16 8.57
N ALA A 156 2.11 -31.80 7.70
CA ALA A 156 2.02 -31.44 6.29
C ALA A 156 1.38 -30.05 6.07
N PHE A 157 0.35 -29.72 6.85
CA PHE A 157 -0.33 -28.43 6.82
C PHE A 157 0.64 -27.32 7.23
N ALA A 158 1.30 -27.48 8.38
CA ALA A 158 2.31 -26.53 8.88
C ALA A 158 3.43 -26.29 7.85
N LYS A 159 3.95 -27.35 7.23
CA LYS A 159 4.99 -27.24 6.18
C LYS A 159 4.50 -26.43 4.97
N LYS A 160 3.26 -26.62 4.53
CA LYS A 160 2.67 -25.85 3.41
C LYS A 160 2.41 -24.39 3.82
N THR A 161 1.97 -24.14 5.04
CA THR A 161 1.81 -22.77 5.57
C THR A 161 3.13 -22.01 5.60
N ILE A 162 4.20 -22.63 6.11
CA ILE A 162 5.56 -22.04 6.09
C ILE A 162 5.98 -21.75 4.65
N ARG A 163 5.76 -22.69 3.72
CA ARG A 163 6.08 -22.50 2.30
C ARG A 163 5.33 -21.30 1.70
N VAL A 164 4.06 -21.07 2.04
CA VAL A 164 3.32 -19.89 1.59
C VAL A 164 3.97 -18.61 2.11
N GLN A 165 4.32 -18.56 3.39
CA GLN A 165 4.98 -17.40 3.99
C GLN A 165 6.35 -17.11 3.34
N GLU A 166 7.14 -18.14 3.05
CA GLU A 166 8.41 -18.00 2.34
C GLU A 166 8.23 -17.47 0.91
N LEU A 167 7.22 -17.97 0.18
CA LEU A 167 6.91 -17.48 -1.16
C LEU A 167 6.42 -16.03 -1.15
N GLU A 168 5.64 -15.64 -0.14
CA GLU A 168 5.19 -14.25 0.04
C GLU A 168 6.36 -13.31 0.33
N LYS A 169 7.31 -13.72 1.19
CA LYS A 169 8.55 -12.95 1.42
C LYS A 169 9.35 -12.78 0.13
N LYS A 170 9.54 -13.86 -0.63
CA LYS A 170 10.20 -13.81 -1.95
C LYS A 170 9.48 -12.88 -2.93
N LEU A 171 8.15 -12.84 -2.90
CA LEU A 171 7.36 -11.94 -3.74
C LEU A 171 7.64 -10.46 -3.41
N VAL A 172 7.72 -10.13 -2.12
CA VAL A 172 8.07 -8.78 -1.65
C VAL A 172 9.48 -8.39 -2.10
N GLU A 173 10.45 -9.29 -1.95
CA GLU A 173 11.83 -9.06 -2.39
C GLU A 173 11.93 -8.83 -3.91
N ILE A 174 11.25 -9.66 -4.71
CA ILE A 174 11.20 -9.49 -6.18
C ILE A 174 10.62 -8.12 -6.54
N ARG A 175 9.52 -7.71 -5.90
CA ARG A 175 8.91 -6.40 -6.15
C ARG A 175 9.84 -5.25 -5.79
N LYS A 176 10.52 -5.35 -4.64
CA LYS A 176 11.51 -4.36 -4.20
C LYS A 176 12.64 -4.22 -5.22
N LEU A 177 13.25 -5.33 -5.62
CA LEU A 177 14.33 -5.35 -6.62
C LEU A 177 13.88 -4.83 -7.98
N ASN A 178 12.68 -5.19 -8.43
CA ASN A 178 12.14 -4.69 -9.69
C ASN A 178 11.90 -3.17 -9.64
N ARG A 179 11.42 -2.67 -8.50
CA ARG A 179 11.25 -1.23 -8.27
C ARG A 179 12.59 -0.51 -8.28
N GLU A 180 13.59 -1.00 -7.56
CA GLU A 180 14.95 -0.44 -7.55
C GLU A 180 15.56 -0.40 -8.95
N LYS A 181 15.42 -1.50 -9.72
CA LYS A 181 15.88 -1.54 -11.12
C LYS A 181 15.12 -0.58 -12.02
N ALA A 182 13.81 -0.44 -11.84
CA ALA A 182 13.01 0.51 -12.59
C ALA A 182 13.43 1.96 -12.29
N ILE A 183 13.64 2.29 -11.01
CA ILE A 183 14.19 3.58 -10.56
C ILE A 183 15.54 3.85 -11.25
N ALA A 184 16.47 2.88 -11.18
CA ALA A 184 17.80 3.03 -11.79
C ALA A 184 17.74 3.19 -13.33
N LYS A 185 16.79 2.54 -14.00
CA LYS A 185 16.64 2.60 -15.46
C LYS A 185 15.97 3.87 -15.96
N LEU A 186 14.99 4.40 -15.22
CA LEU A 186 14.21 5.58 -15.64
C LEU A 186 15.02 6.88 -15.56
N GLY A 187 16.04 6.93 -14.70
CA GLY A 187 16.86 8.13 -14.54
C GLY A 187 16.01 9.35 -14.16
N VAL A 188 16.37 10.53 -14.68
CA VAL A 188 15.69 11.82 -14.40
C VAL A 188 14.55 12.12 -15.40
N LYS A 189 14.08 11.13 -16.18
CA LYS A 189 13.02 11.37 -17.18
C LYS A 189 11.65 11.43 -16.49
N ASN A 190 10.81 12.38 -16.91
CA ASN A 190 9.45 12.59 -16.38
C ASN A 190 9.40 12.83 -14.86
N VAL A 191 10.41 13.54 -14.33
CA VAL A 191 10.35 14.05 -12.96
C VAL A 191 9.29 15.16 -12.92
N LYS A 192 8.37 15.03 -11.96
CA LYS A 192 7.32 16.00 -11.65
C LYS A 192 7.70 16.72 -10.36
N THR A 193 7.15 17.91 -10.16
CA THR A 193 7.30 18.66 -8.91
C THR A 193 5.99 18.62 -8.15
N LEU A 194 6.02 18.12 -6.92
CA LEU A 194 4.89 18.18 -5.99
C LEU A 194 5.07 19.38 -5.09
N ILE A 195 4.02 20.18 -4.92
CA ILE A 195 3.94 21.20 -3.87
C ILE A 195 2.83 20.76 -2.92
N ALA A 196 3.13 20.64 -1.64
CA ALA A 196 2.16 20.23 -0.63
C ALA A 196 2.42 20.89 0.73
N GLY A 197 1.36 21.07 1.52
CA GLY A 197 1.41 21.66 2.85
C GLY A 197 0.06 21.55 3.57
N TRP A 198 -0.10 22.34 4.62
CA TRP A 198 -1.30 22.38 5.45
C TRP A 198 -2.08 23.67 5.25
N ALA A 199 -3.39 23.55 5.05
CA ALA A 199 -4.33 24.68 5.06
C ALA A 199 -5.24 24.59 6.29
N ALA A 200 -5.75 25.74 6.75
CA ALA A 200 -6.80 25.76 7.77
C ALA A 200 -8.10 25.16 7.20
N CYS A 201 -8.92 24.46 7.98
CA CYS A 201 -10.27 24.03 7.58
C CYS A 201 -11.36 24.42 8.58
#